data_AF-A0A0D6MBB8-F1
#
_entry.id   AF-A0A0D6MBB8-F1
#
_cell.length_a   1.000
_cell.length_b   1.000
_cell.length_c   1.000
_cell.angle_alpha   90.00
_cell.angle_beta   90.00
_cell.angle_gamma   90.00
#
_symmetry.space_group_name_H-M   'P 1'
#
loop_
_entity.id
_entity.type
_entity.pdbx_description
1 polymer ?
#
loop_
_entity_poly.entity_id
_entity_poly.type
_entity_poly.pdbx_seq_one_letter_code
_entity_poly.pdbx_strand_id
1 'polypeptide(L)'
;MKKKETYVNNHVYVHSHASTPTELLDAMCRHVKRNNLTRVRPSHIVLRGRIPWTDKEYWGHADYIPVFLSQIPLLFYSGALPVDVALISVSPPDNRGFCTMGLDIDCSRAAASNAKKIVALVNPSVPRTHGDTSIHVSQIDYMVEVHDREIHVKPDGRQPTEIEKTIGRLIAENLVENGATLQLGIGTIPDTTLAAMRNHKDLGIHSEAVGDGVLDLLNRGVITGLKKSVMPGKIVTSYAYGTKRFHEFINDNPLFRESMH
;
A
#
# COMPACT_ATOMS: atom_id res chain seq x y z
N MET A 1 16.29 38.09 -16.01
CA MET A 1 17.32 37.25 -15.34
C MET A 1 16.73 35.87 -15.09
N LYS A 2 17.27 34.79 -15.69
CA LYS A 2 16.90 33.41 -15.28
C LYS A 2 17.32 33.24 -13.81
N LYS A 3 16.39 32.82 -12.94
CA LYS A 3 16.74 32.46 -11.55
C LYS A 3 17.84 31.39 -11.61
N LYS A 4 18.89 31.55 -10.79
CA LYS A 4 19.98 30.57 -10.69
C LYS A 4 19.38 29.27 -10.14
N GLU A 5 19.71 28.14 -10.75
CA GLU A 5 19.26 26.82 -10.27
C GLU A 5 19.98 26.45 -8.98
N THR A 6 19.24 25.86 -8.04
CA THR A 6 19.80 25.33 -6.79
C THR A 6 19.87 23.81 -6.90
N TYR A 7 21.09 23.29 -6.90
CA TYR A 7 21.34 21.86 -7.00
C TYR A 7 21.17 21.17 -5.64
N VAL A 8 20.34 20.13 -5.56
CA VAL A 8 20.14 19.38 -4.30
C VAL A 8 20.41 17.89 -4.39
N ASN A 9 20.18 17.24 -5.54
CA ASN A 9 20.37 15.78 -5.73
C ASN A 9 19.78 14.92 -4.61
N ASN A 10 18.48 15.09 -4.35
CA ASN A 10 17.76 14.38 -3.31
C ASN A 10 16.98 13.20 -3.88
N HIS A 11 17.09 12.05 -3.23
CA HIS A 11 16.28 10.87 -3.47
C HIS A 11 15.10 10.85 -2.50
N VAL A 12 13.88 10.82 -3.03
CA VAL A 12 12.66 10.94 -2.24
C VAL A 12 11.84 9.67 -2.40
N TYR A 13 11.64 8.92 -1.32
CA TYR A 13 10.68 7.82 -1.32
C TYR A 13 9.26 8.36 -1.13
N VAL A 14 8.30 7.80 -1.84
CA VAL A 14 6.87 8.13 -1.71
C VAL A 14 6.08 6.85 -1.43
N HIS A 15 5.35 6.88 -0.33
CA HIS A 15 4.49 5.78 0.13
C HIS A 15 3.40 5.46 -0.91
N SER A 16 3.23 4.17 -1.18
CA SER A 16 2.45 3.64 -2.29
C SER A 16 0.93 3.53 -2.00
N HIS A 17 0.20 3.07 -3.02
CA HIS A 17 -1.22 2.67 -3.03
C HIS A 17 -2.13 3.62 -2.25
N ALA A 18 -2.91 3.07 -1.30
CA ALA A 18 -3.90 3.81 -0.51
C ALA A 18 -3.27 4.97 0.29
N SER A 19 -2.00 4.77 0.67
CA SER A 19 -1.20 5.63 1.53
C SER A 19 -0.48 6.75 0.78
N THR A 20 -0.72 6.94 -0.52
CA THR A 20 -0.12 8.03 -1.31
C THR A 20 -0.36 9.40 -0.66
N PRO A 21 0.69 10.11 -0.19
CA PRO A 21 0.55 11.39 0.53
C PRO A 21 0.47 12.57 -0.46
N THR A 22 -0.62 12.64 -1.24
CA THR A 22 -0.83 13.60 -2.34
C THR A 22 -0.52 15.05 -1.94
N GLU A 23 -0.88 15.46 -0.73
CA GLU A 23 -0.67 16.79 -0.17
C GLU A 23 0.82 17.13 -0.04
N LEU A 24 1.64 16.15 0.39
CA LEU A 24 3.08 16.29 0.48
C LEU A 24 3.72 16.33 -0.92
N LEU A 25 3.18 15.58 -1.88
CA LEU A 25 3.66 15.62 -3.27
C LEU A 25 3.44 16.99 -3.90
N ASP A 26 2.24 17.55 -3.72
CA ASP A 26 1.91 18.90 -4.18
C ASP A 26 2.77 19.97 -3.50
N ALA A 27 2.98 19.85 -2.18
CA ALA A 27 3.85 20.75 -1.44
C ALA A 27 5.31 20.66 -1.92
N MET A 28 5.83 19.45 -2.17
CA MET A 28 7.17 19.22 -2.71
C MET A 28 7.31 19.87 -4.09
N CYS A 29 6.39 19.63 -5.02
CA CYS A 29 6.44 20.21 -6.36
C CYS A 29 6.37 21.75 -6.32
N ARG A 30 5.52 22.33 -5.46
CA ARG A 30 5.49 23.79 -5.24
C ARG A 30 6.82 24.31 -4.69
N HIS A 31 7.43 23.60 -3.74
CA HIS A 31 8.70 23.97 -3.14
C HIS A 31 9.85 23.91 -4.17
N VAL A 32 9.89 22.85 -4.99
CA VAL A 32 10.85 22.70 -6.10
C VAL A 32 10.75 23.88 -7.07
N LYS A 33 9.54 24.22 -7.52
CA LYS A 33 9.30 25.35 -8.43
C LYS A 33 9.68 26.70 -7.80
N ARG A 34 9.27 26.94 -6.56
CA ARG A 34 9.52 28.21 -5.84
C ARG A 34 11.00 28.50 -5.68
N ASN A 35 11.80 27.46 -5.38
CA ASN A 35 13.22 27.57 -5.07
C ASN A 35 14.13 27.20 -6.25
N ASN A 36 13.55 26.88 -7.41
CA ASN A 36 14.28 26.48 -8.62
C ASN A 36 15.25 25.32 -8.34
N LEU A 37 14.75 24.29 -7.64
CA LEU A 37 15.54 23.12 -7.27
C LEU A 37 15.67 22.16 -8.45
N THR A 38 16.83 21.52 -8.60
CA THR A 38 17.07 20.51 -9.62
C THR A 38 17.55 19.19 -9.01
N ARG A 39 17.33 18.09 -9.75
CA ARG A 39 17.63 16.70 -9.33
C ARG A 39 16.92 16.27 -8.04
N VAL A 40 15.62 16.51 -7.95
CA VAL A 40 14.75 15.84 -6.98
C VAL A 40 14.16 14.61 -7.65
N ARG A 41 14.45 13.42 -7.11
CA ARG A 41 14.11 12.13 -7.73
C ARG A 41 13.12 11.37 -6.83
N PRO A 42 11.81 11.52 -7.05
CA PRO A 42 10.82 10.71 -6.36
C PRO A 42 10.85 9.26 -6.90
N SER A 43 10.87 8.28 -6.00
CA SER A 43 10.75 6.85 -6.29
C SER A 43 9.52 6.28 -5.59
N HIS A 44 8.68 5.55 -6.33
CA HIS A 44 7.43 4.92 -5.87
C HIS A 44 7.09 3.71 -6.74
N ILE A 45 6.14 2.89 -6.28
CA ILE A 45 5.64 1.73 -7.03
C ILE A 45 4.35 2.09 -7.78
N VAL A 46 3.22 2.14 -7.06
CA VAL A 46 1.93 2.53 -7.62
C VAL A 46 1.34 3.60 -6.73
N LEU A 47 0.93 4.72 -7.32
CA LEU A 47 0.31 5.82 -6.58
C LEU A 47 -1.19 5.94 -6.88
N ARG A 48 -1.91 6.59 -5.98
CA ARG A 48 -3.34 6.88 -6.09
C ARG A 48 -3.62 8.38 -5.93
N GLY A 49 -4.77 8.80 -6.44
CA GLY A 49 -5.17 10.20 -6.47
C GLY A 49 -4.43 11.03 -7.52
N ARG A 50 -4.40 12.35 -7.33
CA ARG A 50 -3.67 13.27 -8.19
C ARG A 50 -2.16 13.11 -7.97
N ILE A 51 -1.41 12.96 -9.06
CA ILE A 51 0.04 12.77 -9.02
C ILE A 51 0.68 13.89 -9.85
N PRO A 52 1.40 14.85 -9.24
CA PRO A 52 1.86 16.06 -9.94
C PRO A 52 2.69 15.79 -11.20
N TRP A 53 3.55 14.75 -11.18
CA TRP A 53 4.41 14.40 -12.32
C TRP A 53 3.70 13.65 -13.46
N THR A 54 2.37 13.52 -13.41
CA THR A 54 1.57 13.10 -14.57
C THR A 54 1.20 14.28 -15.48
N ASP A 55 1.35 15.52 -14.99
CA ASP A 55 1.12 16.73 -15.77
C ASP A 55 2.11 16.80 -16.95
N LYS A 56 1.65 17.37 -18.09
CA LYS A 56 2.41 17.42 -19.36
C LYS A 56 3.83 18.01 -19.24
N GLU A 57 4.03 18.91 -18.28
CA GLU A 57 5.33 19.54 -18.04
C GLU A 57 6.43 18.55 -17.60
N TYR A 58 6.04 17.37 -17.09
CA TYR A 58 6.96 16.35 -16.59
C TYR A 58 7.16 15.17 -17.56
N TRP A 59 6.52 15.20 -18.73
CA TRP A 59 6.65 14.13 -19.72
C TRP A 59 8.08 14.03 -20.24
N GLY A 60 8.57 12.80 -20.44
CA GLY A 60 9.95 12.53 -20.84
C GLY A 60 10.97 12.56 -19.69
N HIS A 61 10.52 12.76 -18.45
CA HIS A 61 11.36 12.81 -17.25
C HIS A 61 11.03 11.67 -16.26
N ALA A 62 11.00 10.43 -16.76
CA ALA A 62 10.75 9.24 -15.96
C ALA A 62 11.78 8.16 -16.27
N ASP A 63 12.29 7.54 -15.20
CA ASP A 63 13.16 6.37 -15.26
C ASP A 63 12.39 5.16 -14.71
N TYR A 64 12.67 3.96 -15.24
CA TYR A 64 12.10 2.71 -14.76
C TYR A 64 13.21 1.76 -14.29
N ILE A 65 13.09 1.25 -13.07
CA ILE A 65 14.02 0.30 -12.48
C ILE A 65 13.35 -1.08 -12.47
N PRO A 66 13.75 -2.02 -13.35
CA PRO A 66 13.20 -3.37 -13.34
C PRO A 66 13.74 -4.15 -12.14
N VAL A 67 12.87 -4.52 -11.21
CA VAL A 67 13.21 -5.27 -9.99
C VAL A 67 11.99 -6.03 -9.48
N PHE A 68 12.21 -7.19 -8.86
CA PHE A 68 11.13 -7.90 -8.17
C PHE A 68 10.72 -7.15 -6.90
N LEU A 69 9.42 -7.07 -6.62
CA LEU A 69 8.90 -6.33 -5.46
C LEU A 69 9.56 -6.77 -4.14
N SER A 70 9.77 -8.07 -3.95
CA SER A 70 10.44 -8.66 -2.77
C SER A 70 11.93 -8.28 -2.65
N GLN A 71 12.56 -7.80 -3.71
CA GLN A 71 13.96 -7.36 -3.68
C GLN A 71 14.12 -5.86 -3.39
N ILE A 72 13.05 -5.07 -3.53
CA ILE A 72 13.11 -3.62 -3.29
C ILE A 72 13.55 -3.30 -1.86
N PRO A 73 13.06 -3.96 -0.79
CA PRO A 73 13.56 -3.73 0.56
C PRO A 73 15.09 -3.89 0.69
N LEU A 74 15.67 -4.90 0.03
CA LEU A 74 17.13 -5.15 0.05
C LEU A 74 17.92 -4.02 -0.61
N LEU A 75 17.36 -3.35 -1.62
CA LEU A 75 18.00 -2.20 -2.25
C LEU A 75 18.09 -1.00 -1.30
N PHE A 76 17.09 -0.81 -0.43
CA PHE A 76 17.15 0.20 0.63
C PHE A 76 18.17 -0.18 1.70
N TYR A 77 18.11 -1.41 2.22
CA TYR A 77 19.02 -1.87 3.28
C TYR A 77 20.49 -1.88 2.86
N SER A 78 20.77 -2.20 1.60
CA SER A 78 22.15 -2.19 1.06
C SER A 78 22.65 -0.78 0.70
N GLY A 79 21.76 0.22 0.69
CA GLY A 79 22.07 1.58 0.22
C GLY A 79 22.18 1.71 -1.30
N ALA A 80 21.91 0.64 -2.07
CA ALA A 80 21.88 0.69 -3.53
C ALA A 80 20.79 1.65 -4.06
N LEU A 81 19.68 1.77 -3.32
CA LEU A 81 18.66 2.79 -3.53
C LEU A 81 18.65 3.75 -2.32
N PRO A 82 19.40 4.87 -2.38
CA PRO A 82 19.46 5.81 -1.26
C PRO A 82 18.12 6.54 -1.07
N VAL A 83 17.81 6.89 0.18
CA VAL A 83 16.62 7.68 0.53
C VAL A 83 17.04 8.84 1.41
N ASP A 84 16.99 10.05 0.87
CA ASP A 84 17.25 11.26 1.65
C ASP A 84 16.00 11.67 2.44
N VAL A 85 14.83 11.55 1.83
CA VAL A 85 13.54 11.88 2.44
C VAL A 85 12.52 10.79 2.14
N ALA A 86 11.83 10.27 3.16
CA ALA A 86 10.64 9.46 2.99
C ALA A 86 9.37 10.28 3.26
N LEU A 87 8.47 10.33 2.28
CA LEU A 87 7.14 10.91 2.41
C LEU A 87 6.14 9.78 2.66
N ILE A 88 5.60 9.72 3.88
CA ILE A 88 4.71 8.63 4.29
C ILE A 88 3.36 9.17 4.78
N SER A 89 2.27 8.43 4.55
CA SER A 89 1.03 8.62 5.31
C SER A 89 1.02 7.71 6.53
N VAL A 90 0.49 8.21 7.64
CA VAL A 90 0.34 7.44 8.89
C VAL A 90 -0.98 7.76 9.60
N SER A 91 -1.44 6.86 10.46
CA SER A 91 -2.52 7.15 11.41
C SER A 91 -2.06 8.10 12.52
N PRO A 92 -2.99 8.76 13.25
CA PRO A 92 -2.64 9.51 14.45
C PRO A 92 -1.92 8.62 15.48
N PRO A 93 -0.99 9.18 16.27
CA PRO A 93 -0.34 8.42 17.33
C PRO A 93 -1.36 7.96 18.37
N ASP A 94 -1.19 6.74 18.88
CA ASP A 94 -1.92 6.30 20.06
C ASP A 94 -1.35 6.92 21.35
N ASN A 95 -1.92 6.51 22.50
CA ASN A 95 -1.49 6.98 23.81
C ASN A 95 -0.04 6.60 24.19
N ARG A 96 0.63 5.76 23.39
CA ARG A 96 2.03 5.36 23.54
C ARG A 96 2.92 5.97 22.47
N GLY A 97 2.40 6.88 21.65
CA GLY A 97 3.15 7.55 20.59
C GLY A 97 3.36 6.70 19.34
N PHE A 98 2.63 5.60 19.16
CA PHE A 98 2.73 4.78 17.95
C PHE A 98 1.67 5.15 16.93
N CYS A 99 2.13 5.49 15.74
CA CYS A 99 1.37 5.56 14.52
C CYS A 99 1.41 4.20 13.80
N THR A 100 0.58 4.04 12.76
CA THR A 100 0.66 2.95 11.79
C THR A 100 0.83 3.50 10.39
N MET A 101 1.61 2.83 9.55
CA MET A 101 1.74 3.11 8.11
C MET A 101 0.51 2.69 7.30
N GLY A 102 -0.45 2.03 7.95
CA GLY A 102 -1.76 1.75 7.38
C GLY A 102 -1.76 0.53 6.47
N LEU A 103 -2.47 0.66 5.36
CA LEU A 103 -2.83 -0.44 4.46
C LEU A 103 -1.73 -0.79 3.46
N ASP A 104 -0.54 -0.22 3.61
CA ASP A 104 0.54 -0.43 2.67
C ASP A 104 1.85 -0.47 3.44
N ILE A 105 2.55 -1.60 3.34
CA ILE A 105 3.88 -1.73 3.92
C ILE A 105 4.95 -2.07 2.90
N ASP A 106 4.55 -2.76 1.81
CA ASP A 106 5.35 -3.04 0.62
C ASP A 106 6.87 -3.05 0.87
N CYS A 107 7.54 -1.98 0.42
CA CYS A 107 8.89 -1.61 0.78
C CYS A 107 8.94 -0.33 1.65
N SER A 108 7.79 0.26 1.98
CA SER A 108 7.64 1.50 2.75
C SER A 108 8.36 1.45 4.08
N ARG A 109 8.28 0.32 4.80
CA ARG A 109 9.03 0.14 6.06
C ARG A 109 10.54 0.23 5.86
N ALA A 110 11.05 -0.46 4.84
CA ALA A 110 12.48 -0.46 4.52
C ALA A 110 12.92 0.94 4.08
N ALA A 111 12.15 1.62 3.24
CA ALA A 111 12.44 2.97 2.79
C ALA A 111 12.46 3.97 3.96
N ALA A 112 11.43 3.95 4.82
CA ALA A 112 11.33 4.83 5.97
C ALA A 112 12.49 4.61 6.96
N SER A 113 12.86 3.35 7.23
CA SER A 113 13.93 3.02 8.19
C SER A 113 15.33 3.39 7.69
N ASN A 114 15.52 3.53 6.38
CA ASN A 114 16.80 3.95 5.77
C ASN A 114 16.80 5.42 5.33
N ALA A 115 15.70 6.15 5.53
CA ALA A 115 15.61 7.55 5.16
C ALA A 115 16.40 8.44 6.14
N LYS A 116 17.11 9.45 5.62
CA LYS A 116 17.75 10.46 6.49
C LYS A 116 16.72 11.35 7.19
N LYS A 117 15.57 11.57 6.54
CA LYS A 117 14.44 12.33 7.07
C LYS A 117 13.11 11.67 6.75
N ILE A 118 12.20 11.64 7.72
CA ILE A 118 10.82 11.17 7.54
C ILE A 118 9.86 12.35 7.69
N VAL A 119 9.06 12.59 6.65
CA VAL A 119 7.93 13.53 6.68
C VAL A 119 6.65 12.74 6.61
N ALA A 120 5.89 12.74 7.70
CA ALA A 120 4.65 11.99 7.83
C ALA A 120 3.42 12.90 7.65
N LEU A 121 2.54 12.51 6.74
CA LEU A 121 1.18 13.03 6.64
C LEU A 121 0.31 12.24 7.64
N VAL A 122 -0.11 12.90 8.72
CA VAL A 122 -0.93 12.29 9.76
C VAL A 122 -2.39 12.42 9.37
N ASN A 123 -3.02 11.30 9.05
CA ASN A 123 -4.39 11.25 8.56
C ASN A 123 -5.24 10.29 9.41
N PRO A 124 -6.29 10.78 10.10
CA PRO A 124 -7.24 9.96 10.85
C PRO A 124 -7.94 8.87 10.05
N SER A 125 -8.09 9.01 8.73
CA SER A 125 -8.69 7.98 7.86
C SER A 125 -7.71 6.84 7.53
N VAL A 126 -6.43 6.90 7.93
CA VAL A 126 -5.48 5.79 7.76
C VAL A 126 -5.79 4.70 8.79
N PRO A 127 -6.14 3.46 8.36
CA PRO A 127 -6.42 2.38 9.30
C PRO A 127 -5.23 2.01 10.19
N ARG A 128 -5.53 1.63 11.43
CA ARG A 128 -4.56 1.03 12.35
C ARG A 128 -4.42 -0.45 12.05
N THR A 129 -3.53 -0.79 11.13
CA THR A 129 -3.21 -2.18 10.78
C THR A 129 -2.22 -2.80 11.75
N HIS A 130 -2.21 -4.13 11.85
CA HIS A 130 -1.21 -4.87 12.61
C HIS A 130 -0.13 -5.45 11.70
N GLY A 131 1.01 -5.83 12.30
CA GLY A 131 2.17 -6.36 11.60
C GLY A 131 3.31 -5.36 11.61
N ASP A 132 4.04 -5.26 10.50
CA ASP A 132 5.26 -4.45 10.41
C ASP A 132 4.96 -2.97 10.12
N THR A 133 3.79 -2.48 10.50
CA THR A 133 3.25 -1.14 10.14
C THR A 133 3.42 -0.10 11.24
N SER A 134 3.76 -0.51 12.46
CA SER A 134 3.92 0.41 13.61
C SER A 134 5.15 1.31 13.51
N ILE A 135 5.01 2.62 13.71
CA ILE A 135 6.14 3.57 13.74
C ILE A 135 5.93 4.56 14.89
N HIS A 136 6.95 4.75 15.73
CA HIS A 136 6.88 5.67 16.87
C HIS A 136 7.17 7.10 16.42
N VAL A 137 6.49 8.09 17.00
CA VAL A 137 6.67 9.52 16.67
C VAL A 137 8.12 10.00 16.81
N SER A 138 8.93 9.39 17.68
CA SER A 138 10.35 9.71 17.83
C SER A 138 11.21 9.35 16.62
N GLN A 139 10.69 8.54 15.69
CA GLN A 139 11.36 8.18 14.44
C GLN A 139 10.97 9.13 13.30
N ILE A 140 9.98 10.01 13.51
CA ILE A 140 9.45 10.91 12.49
C ILE A 140 10.02 12.32 12.71
N ASP A 141 10.64 12.90 11.69
CA ASP A 141 11.22 14.25 11.80
C ASP A 141 10.17 15.36 11.70
N TYR A 142 9.18 15.19 10.83
CA TYR A 142 8.13 16.18 10.60
C TYR A 142 6.77 15.50 10.47
N MET A 143 5.77 16.03 11.18
CA MET A 143 4.38 15.58 11.10
C MET A 143 3.51 16.71 10.55
N VAL A 144 2.72 16.39 9.52
CA VAL A 144 1.78 17.32 8.89
C VAL A 144 0.38 16.72 9.05
N GLU A 145 -0.46 17.36 9.85
CA GLU A 145 -1.80 16.86 10.13
C GLU A 145 -2.80 17.27 9.03
N VAL A 146 -3.72 16.35 8.71
CA VAL A 146 -4.90 16.60 7.88
C VAL A 146 -6.13 16.09 8.62
N HIS A 147 -7.24 16.80 8.54
CA HIS A 147 -8.46 16.47 9.31
C HIS A 147 -9.63 15.98 8.43
N ASP A 148 -9.72 16.43 7.18
CA ASP A 148 -10.85 16.13 6.27
C ASP A 148 -10.40 15.41 5.00
N ARG A 149 -9.49 14.44 5.14
CA ARG A 149 -8.84 13.76 4.02
C ARG A 149 -9.09 12.25 4.09
N GLU A 150 -9.98 11.76 3.23
CA GLU A 150 -10.20 10.32 3.11
C GLU A 150 -8.97 9.60 2.58
N ILE A 151 -8.76 8.35 3.02
CA ILE A 151 -7.76 7.49 2.40
C ILE A 151 -8.17 7.10 0.98
N HIS A 152 -7.21 6.87 0.08
CA HIS A 152 -7.54 6.49 -1.28
C HIS A 152 -8.19 5.10 -1.26
N VAL A 153 -9.45 5.03 -1.67
CA VAL A 153 -10.25 3.81 -1.76
C VAL A 153 -10.40 3.36 -3.21
N LYS A 154 -10.65 2.05 -3.40
CA LYS A 154 -11.15 1.52 -4.66
C LYS A 154 -12.53 2.16 -4.94
N PRO A 155 -12.72 2.85 -6.08
CA PRO A 155 -14.05 3.33 -6.46
C PRO A 155 -14.98 2.15 -6.69
N ASP A 156 -16.29 2.38 -6.58
CA ASP A 156 -17.29 1.34 -6.81
C ASP A 156 -17.05 0.62 -8.14
N GLY A 157 -16.91 -0.69 -8.05
CA GLY A 157 -16.38 -1.52 -9.12
C GLY A 157 -17.37 -1.72 -10.27
N ARG A 158 -16.84 -1.85 -11.49
CA ARG A 158 -17.63 -2.37 -12.61
C ARG A 158 -18.17 -3.76 -12.28
N GLN A 159 -19.36 -4.05 -12.79
CA GLN A 159 -19.90 -5.40 -12.72
C GLN A 159 -19.02 -6.37 -13.53
N PRO A 160 -18.78 -7.59 -13.04
CA PRO A 160 -18.00 -8.58 -13.76
C PRO A 160 -18.75 -9.03 -15.02
N THR A 161 -17.99 -9.27 -16.09
CA THR A 161 -18.54 -9.82 -17.34
C THR A 161 -18.84 -11.32 -17.19
N GLU A 162 -19.66 -11.90 -18.06
CA GLU A 162 -19.91 -13.36 -18.06
C GLU A 162 -18.62 -14.17 -18.31
N ILE A 163 -17.69 -13.63 -19.08
CA ILE A 163 -16.37 -14.23 -19.31
C ILE A 163 -15.60 -14.30 -17.98
N GLU A 164 -15.57 -13.21 -17.21
CA GLU A 164 -14.85 -13.16 -15.93
C GLU A 164 -15.49 -14.05 -14.86
N LYS A 165 -16.82 -14.14 -14.85
CA LYS A 165 -17.54 -15.09 -13.98
C LYS A 165 -17.19 -16.53 -14.36
N THR A 166 -17.13 -16.82 -15.67
CA THR A 166 -16.76 -18.14 -16.17
C THR A 166 -15.32 -18.49 -15.79
N ILE A 167 -14.36 -17.58 -15.97
CA ILE A 167 -12.97 -17.76 -15.55
C ILE A 167 -12.91 -18.04 -14.04
N GLY A 168 -13.56 -17.20 -13.22
CA GLY A 168 -13.52 -17.35 -11.77
C GLY A 168 -14.11 -18.69 -11.30
N ARG A 169 -15.22 -19.12 -11.90
CA ARG A 169 -15.82 -20.42 -11.64
C ARG A 169 -14.89 -21.57 -12.03
N LEU A 170 -14.28 -21.52 -13.21
CA LEU A 170 -13.37 -22.56 -13.67
C LEU A 170 -12.14 -22.70 -12.76
N ILE A 171 -11.58 -21.57 -12.29
CA ILE A 171 -10.46 -21.59 -11.34
C ILE A 171 -10.91 -22.21 -10.01
N ALA A 172 -12.01 -21.71 -9.43
CA ALA A 172 -12.50 -22.19 -8.14
C ALA A 172 -12.87 -23.68 -8.17
N GLU A 173 -13.61 -24.14 -9.19
CA GLU A 173 -14.14 -25.51 -9.23
C GLU A 173 -13.09 -26.55 -9.60
N ASN A 174 -12.10 -26.20 -10.43
CA ASN A 174 -11.18 -27.20 -11.00
C ASN A 174 -9.77 -27.15 -10.42
N LEU A 175 -9.35 -26.05 -9.79
CA LEU A 175 -7.95 -25.85 -9.39
C LEU A 175 -7.76 -25.60 -7.90
N VAL A 176 -8.83 -25.26 -7.17
CA VAL A 176 -8.72 -24.87 -5.76
C VAL A 176 -9.27 -25.98 -4.88
N GLU A 177 -8.44 -26.45 -3.96
CA GLU A 177 -8.82 -27.46 -2.99
C GLU A 177 -9.20 -26.81 -1.65
N ASN A 178 -9.97 -27.55 -0.84
CA ASN A 178 -10.17 -27.17 0.56
C ASN A 178 -8.83 -27.12 1.30
N GLY A 179 -8.65 -26.14 2.18
CA GLY A 179 -7.37 -25.93 2.88
C GLY A 179 -6.31 -25.18 2.08
N ALA A 180 -6.56 -24.81 0.82
CA ALA A 180 -5.59 -24.06 0.01
C ALA A 180 -5.25 -22.69 0.61
N THR A 181 -3.99 -22.26 0.45
CA THR A 181 -3.54 -20.90 0.77
C THR A 181 -3.50 -20.07 -0.51
N LEU A 182 -4.30 -19.01 -0.56
CA LEU A 182 -4.50 -18.21 -1.76
C LEU A 182 -3.59 -16.99 -1.78
N GLN A 183 -3.00 -16.75 -2.96
CA GLN A 183 -2.41 -15.49 -3.40
C GLN A 183 -3.25 -14.98 -4.57
N LEU A 184 -3.70 -13.73 -4.50
CA LEU A 184 -4.67 -13.15 -5.41
C LEU A 184 -4.31 -11.70 -5.72
N GLY A 185 -4.71 -11.22 -6.89
CA GLY A 185 -4.67 -9.79 -7.20
C GLY A 185 -5.96 -9.07 -6.78
N ILE A 186 -6.06 -7.79 -7.13
CA ILE A 186 -7.28 -7.00 -6.99
C ILE A 186 -7.89 -6.79 -8.38
N GLY A 187 -9.18 -7.06 -8.53
CA GLY A 187 -9.89 -6.85 -9.79
C GLY A 187 -11.06 -7.81 -9.95
N THR A 188 -11.78 -7.69 -11.07
CA THR A 188 -13.01 -8.47 -11.27
C THR A 188 -12.77 -9.97 -11.37
N ILE A 189 -11.67 -10.43 -11.97
CA ILE A 189 -11.35 -11.87 -12.05
C ILE A 189 -11.04 -12.47 -10.67
N PRO A 190 -10.14 -11.89 -9.84
CA PRO A 190 -9.98 -12.33 -8.45
C PRO A 190 -11.27 -12.29 -7.64
N ASP A 191 -12.05 -11.21 -7.77
CA ASP A 191 -13.31 -11.02 -7.05
C ASP A 191 -14.36 -12.11 -7.45
N THR A 192 -14.49 -12.45 -8.74
CA THR A 192 -15.39 -13.53 -9.19
C THR A 192 -14.89 -14.91 -8.82
N THR A 193 -13.57 -15.11 -8.81
CA THR A 193 -12.95 -16.36 -8.35
C THR A 193 -13.28 -16.62 -6.89
N LEU A 194 -13.10 -15.62 -6.02
CA LEU A 194 -13.49 -15.69 -4.61
C LEU A 194 -15.01 -15.90 -4.45
N ALA A 195 -15.84 -15.21 -5.24
CA ALA A 195 -17.29 -15.40 -5.18
C ALA A 195 -17.73 -16.84 -5.54
N ALA A 196 -16.98 -17.54 -6.40
CA ALA A 196 -17.23 -18.94 -6.74
C ALA A 196 -16.72 -19.92 -5.67
N MET A 197 -15.90 -19.48 -4.71
CA MET A 197 -15.33 -20.34 -3.67
C MET A 197 -16.24 -20.55 -2.44
N ARG A 198 -17.50 -20.10 -2.47
CA ARG A 198 -18.44 -20.12 -1.32
C ARG A 198 -18.67 -21.48 -0.65
N ASN A 199 -18.41 -22.58 -1.37
CA ASN A 199 -18.58 -23.95 -0.86
C ASN A 199 -17.26 -24.60 -0.43
N HIS A 200 -16.13 -23.92 -0.59
CA HIS A 200 -14.84 -24.40 -0.11
C HIS A 200 -14.76 -24.28 1.42
N LYS A 201 -13.76 -24.91 2.02
CA LYS A 201 -13.54 -24.97 3.46
C LYS A 201 -12.08 -24.73 3.79
N ASP A 202 -11.86 -24.09 4.94
CA ASP A 202 -10.55 -23.88 5.56
C ASP A 202 -9.51 -23.18 4.67
N LEU A 203 -9.96 -22.31 3.77
CA LEU A 203 -9.06 -21.52 2.93
C LEU A 203 -8.20 -20.58 3.77
N GLY A 204 -6.97 -20.35 3.33
CA GLY A 204 -6.05 -19.36 3.91
C GLY A 204 -5.72 -18.24 2.93
N ILE A 205 -5.31 -17.09 3.45
CA ILE A 205 -4.80 -15.97 2.64
C ILE A 205 -3.34 -15.67 3.03
N HIS A 206 -2.47 -15.72 2.03
CA HIS A 206 -1.12 -15.19 2.07
C HIS A 206 -0.86 -14.58 0.69
N SER A 207 -1.09 -13.26 0.58
CA SER A 207 -1.14 -12.58 -0.71
C SER A 207 -0.23 -11.36 -0.73
N GLU A 208 0.12 -10.86 -1.91
CA GLU A 208 0.70 -9.52 -2.03
C GLU A 208 -0.37 -8.46 -1.70
N ALA A 209 -1.54 -8.63 -2.31
CA ALA A 209 -2.64 -7.70 -2.26
C ALA A 209 -3.92 -8.38 -1.72
N VAL A 210 -4.68 -7.67 -0.89
CA VAL A 210 -6.03 -8.10 -0.48
C VAL A 210 -7.02 -6.95 -0.69
N GLY A 211 -8.23 -7.30 -1.14
CA GLY A 211 -9.34 -6.38 -1.35
C GLY A 211 -10.67 -6.96 -0.89
N ASP A 212 -11.77 -6.28 -1.21
CA ASP A 212 -13.13 -6.60 -0.76
C ASP A 212 -13.57 -8.05 -0.94
N GLY A 213 -13.08 -8.75 -1.98
CA GLY A 213 -13.52 -10.10 -2.32
C GLY A 213 -13.39 -11.12 -1.19
N VAL A 214 -12.48 -10.90 -0.23
CA VAL A 214 -12.28 -11.84 0.90
C VAL A 214 -13.38 -11.72 1.96
N LEU A 215 -14.07 -10.59 2.05
CA LEU A 215 -15.00 -10.30 3.17
C LEU A 215 -16.17 -11.30 3.22
N ASP A 216 -16.76 -11.64 2.09
CA ASP A 216 -17.90 -12.58 2.02
C ASP A 216 -17.48 -13.98 2.51
N LEU A 217 -16.31 -14.46 2.06
CA LEU A 217 -15.80 -15.78 2.44
C LEU A 217 -15.36 -15.82 3.91
N LEU A 218 -14.84 -14.71 4.46
CA LEU A 218 -14.54 -14.59 5.88
C LEU A 218 -15.79 -14.67 6.73
N ASN A 219 -16.81 -13.88 6.39
CA ASN A 219 -18.09 -13.88 7.13
C ASN A 219 -18.80 -15.23 7.08
N ARG A 220 -18.57 -16.02 6.02
CA ARG A 220 -19.08 -17.39 5.87
C ARG A 220 -18.25 -18.46 6.59
N GLY A 221 -17.09 -18.11 7.15
CA GLY A 221 -16.16 -19.08 7.73
C GLY A 221 -15.47 -19.99 6.69
N VAL A 222 -15.50 -19.61 5.41
CA VAL A 222 -14.80 -20.33 4.33
C VAL A 222 -13.30 -20.05 4.40
N ILE A 223 -12.93 -18.78 4.60
CA ILE A 223 -11.55 -18.40 4.91
C ILE A 223 -11.37 -18.47 6.42
N THR A 224 -10.53 -19.40 6.88
CA THR A 224 -10.17 -19.55 8.30
C THR A 224 -8.67 -19.36 8.53
N GLY A 225 -7.85 -19.65 7.52
CA GLY A 225 -6.40 -19.63 7.61
C GLY A 225 -5.81 -20.73 8.51
N LEU A 226 -6.61 -21.63 9.07
CA LEU A 226 -6.17 -22.62 10.06
C LEU A 226 -5.27 -23.72 9.47
N LYS A 227 -5.33 -23.94 8.15
CA LYS A 227 -4.52 -24.92 7.43
C LYS A 227 -3.21 -24.35 6.86
N LYS A 228 -2.98 -23.04 7.01
CA LYS A 228 -1.72 -22.41 6.56
C LYS A 228 -0.54 -22.96 7.35
N SER A 229 0.57 -23.22 6.68
CA SER A 229 1.84 -23.61 7.31
C SER A 229 2.53 -22.44 8.02
N VAL A 230 2.39 -21.22 7.47
CA VAL A 230 2.99 -19.99 8.01
C VAL A 230 1.88 -19.05 8.47
N MET A 231 1.98 -18.58 9.72
CA MET A 231 0.99 -17.71 10.37
C MET A 231 -0.45 -18.24 10.24
N PRO A 232 -0.73 -19.43 10.82
CA PRO A 232 -2.08 -19.99 10.83
C PRO A 232 -3.08 -19.07 11.53
N GLY A 233 -4.30 -19.04 11.02
CA GLY A 233 -5.38 -18.20 11.54
C GLY A 233 -5.24 -16.71 11.24
N LYS A 234 -4.28 -16.31 10.39
CA LYS A 234 -4.08 -14.91 9.97
C LYS A 234 -4.24 -14.74 8.46
N ILE A 235 -4.75 -13.59 8.06
CA ILE A 235 -4.65 -13.07 6.70
C ILE A 235 -3.34 -12.30 6.62
N VAL A 236 -2.43 -12.76 5.77
CA VAL A 236 -1.12 -12.10 5.57
C VAL A 236 -1.16 -11.39 4.23
N THR A 237 -0.81 -10.10 4.24
CA THR A 237 -0.73 -9.28 3.02
C THR A 237 0.42 -8.29 3.09
N SER A 238 0.83 -7.74 1.95
CA SER A 238 1.84 -6.68 1.86
C SER A 238 1.22 -5.30 1.63
N TYR A 239 0.04 -5.26 1.00
CA TYR A 239 -0.86 -4.12 1.05
C TYR A 239 -2.32 -4.55 0.92
N ALA A 240 -3.22 -3.65 1.30
CA ALA A 240 -4.66 -3.80 1.22
C ALA A 240 -5.27 -2.61 0.47
N TYR A 241 -6.08 -2.89 -0.56
CA TYR A 241 -6.74 -1.85 -1.34
C TYR A 241 -8.14 -2.29 -1.76
N GLY A 242 -9.14 -1.53 -1.32
CA GLY A 242 -10.54 -1.85 -1.48
C GLY A 242 -11.43 -0.68 -1.14
N THR A 243 -12.72 -0.93 -0.98
CA THR A 243 -13.69 0.10 -0.62
C THR A 243 -13.48 0.62 0.81
N LYS A 244 -14.14 1.73 1.15
CA LYS A 244 -14.15 2.26 2.52
C LYS A 244 -14.59 1.22 3.55
N ARG A 245 -15.62 0.44 3.23
CA ARG A 245 -16.10 -0.67 4.09
C ARG A 245 -15.00 -1.70 4.36
N PHE A 246 -14.19 -2.03 3.37
CA PHE A 246 -13.08 -2.97 3.53
C PHE A 246 -11.96 -2.38 4.40
N HIS A 247 -11.65 -1.09 4.23
CA HIS A 247 -10.67 -0.40 5.07
C HIS A 247 -11.11 -0.30 6.53
N GLU A 248 -12.38 0.01 6.78
CA GLU A 248 -12.99 0.00 8.11
C GLU A 248 -12.96 -1.39 8.74
N PHE A 249 -13.18 -2.46 7.96
CA PHE A 249 -13.12 -3.83 8.45
C PHE A 249 -11.70 -4.27 8.88
N ILE A 250 -10.68 -3.76 8.20
CA ILE A 250 -9.27 -4.05 8.52
C ILE A 250 -8.79 -3.25 9.74
N ASN A 251 -9.33 -2.06 9.96
CA ASN A 251 -8.91 -1.16 11.02
C ASN A 251 -8.96 -1.85 12.41
N ASP A 252 -7.80 -1.94 13.05
CA ASP A 252 -7.55 -2.58 14.35
C ASP A 252 -8.05 -4.04 14.43
N ASN A 253 -8.08 -4.73 13.28
CA ASN A 253 -8.53 -6.11 13.20
C ASN A 253 -7.34 -7.08 13.29
N PRO A 254 -7.16 -7.82 14.40
CA PRO A 254 -6.00 -8.67 14.62
C PRO A 254 -5.94 -9.87 13.67
N LEU A 255 -7.00 -10.13 12.89
CA LEU A 255 -6.99 -11.16 11.85
C LEU A 255 -6.02 -10.82 10.72
N PHE A 256 -5.86 -9.54 10.40
CA PHE A 256 -4.97 -9.05 9.34
C PHE A 256 -3.58 -8.77 9.89
N ARG A 257 -2.58 -9.14 9.11
CA ARG A 257 -1.19 -8.81 9.37
C ARG A 257 -0.54 -8.35 8.06
N GLU A 258 -0.16 -7.08 8.04
CA GLU A 258 0.66 -6.48 6.99
C GLU A 258 2.13 -6.82 7.26
N SER A 259 2.83 -7.40 6.29
CA SER A 259 4.22 -7.85 6.41
C SER A 259 5.03 -7.38 5.21
N MET A 260 6.29 -7.04 5.43
CA MET A 260 7.22 -6.94 4.30
C MET A 260 7.39 -8.33 3.67
N HIS A 261 7.52 -8.37 2.34
CA HIS A 261 7.83 -9.57 1.57
C HIS A 261 9.32 -9.96 1.66
#